data_AF-A0A2N0LRS0-F1
#
_entry.id   AF-A0A2N0LRS0-F1
#
_cell.length_a   1.000
_cell.length_b   1.000
_cell.length_c   1.000
_cell.angle_alpha   90.00
_cell.angle_beta   90.00
_cell.angle_gamma   90.00
#
_symmetry.space_group_name_H-M   'P 1'
#
loop_
_entity.id
_entity.type
_entity.pdbx_description
1 polymer ?
#
loop_
_entity_poly.entity_id
_entity_poly.type
_entity_poly.pdbx_seq_one_letter_code
_entity_poly.pdbx_strand_id
1 'polypeptide(L)'
;MHTRETRSDRSTVMRQWLWPCAEIEVVKSISAGRLTIGRAAELLELTHYDIYRIAQENNIVLGASEEIASIVRSLVGDSPKPRSKTT
;
A
#
# COMPACT_ATOMS: atom_id res chain seq x y z
N MET A 1 18.04 20.64 37.74
CA MET A 1 17.95 19.71 36.59
C MET A 1 17.54 20.51 35.37
N HIS A 2 18.46 20.81 34.46
CA HIS A 2 18.13 21.51 33.22
C HIS A 2 17.71 20.49 32.19
N THR A 3 16.43 20.55 31.79
CA THR A 3 15.95 19.78 30.64
C THR A 3 16.71 20.28 29.41
N ARG A 4 17.47 19.40 28.74
CA ARG A 4 18.11 19.75 27.47
C ARG A 4 17.00 19.82 26.44
N GLU A 5 16.61 21.03 26.10
CA GLU A 5 15.68 21.30 25.01
C GLU A 5 16.23 20.64 23.74
N THR A 6 15.57 19.57 23.27
CA THR A 6 15.98 18.86 22.06
C THR A 6 15.63 19.75 20.87
N ARG A 7 16.54 20.67 20.53
CA ARG A 7 16.42 21.52 19.34
C ARG A 7 16.70 20.65 18.11
N SER A 8 15.68 19.91 17.67
CA SER A 8 15.76 19.15 16.43
C SER A 8 16.05 20.09 15.26
N ASP A 9 17.07 19.76 14.48
CA ASP A 9 17.41 20.53 13.29
C ASP A 9 16.23 20.59 12.32
N ARG A 10 15.99 21.77 11.72
CA ARG A 10 14.83 21.98 10.85
C ARG A 10 14.81 21.00 9.68
N SER A 11 15.97 20.65 9.13
CA SER A 11 16.05 19.70 8.01
C SER A 11 15.63 18.28 8.41
N THR A 12 15.91 17.88 9.66
CA THR A 12 15.52 16.57 10.19
C THR A 12 14.02 16.49 10.41
N VAL A 13 13.41 17.52 10.99
CA VAL A 13 11.95 17.59 11.16
C VAL A 13 11.26 17.55 9.79
N MET A 14 11.79 18.29 8.81
CA MET A 14 11.23 18.31 7.47
C MET A 14 11.34 16.96 6.76
N ARG A 15 12.45 16.23 6.91
CA ARG A 15 12.59 14.86 6.40
C ARG A 15 11.59 13.90 7.04
N GLN A 16 11.39 14.01 8.35
CA GLN A 16 10.40 13.21 9.08
C GLN A 16 8.97 13.46 8.57
N TRP A 17 8.65 14.68 8.15
CA TRP A 17 7.34 15.01 7.57
C TRP A 17 7.21 14.58 6.10
N LEU A 18 8.28 14.66 5.32
CA LEU A 18 8.27 14.26 3.92
C LEU A 18 8.10 12.75 3.74
N TRP A 19 8.62 11.95 4.66
CA TRP A 19 8.59 10.51 4.53
C TRP A 19 7.15 9.93 4.45
N PRO A 20 6.23 10.25 5.37
CA PRO A 20 4.82 9.87 5.24
C PRO A 20 4.16 10.35 3.94
N CYS A 21 4.50 11.55 3.48
CA CYS A 21 3.97 12.06 2.21
C CYS A 21 4.45 11.22 1.02
N ALA A 22 5.71 10.78 1.03
CA ALA A 22 6.26 9.94 -0.02
C ALA A 22 5.58 8.56 -0.06
N GLU A 23 5.36 7.95 1.11
CA GLU A 23 4.64 6.67 1.21
C GLU A 23 3.24 6.74 0.60
N ILE A 24 2.48 7.79 0.93
CA ILE A 24 1.13 8.01 0.38
C ILE A 24 1.18 8.19 -1.14
N GLU A 25 2.14 8.96 -1.66
CA GLU A 25 2.23 9.24 -3.10
C GLU A 25 2.62 8.00 -3.91
N VAL A 26 3.48 7.15 -3.36
CA VAL A 26 3.82 5.84 -3.93
C VAL A 26 2.56 4.97 -3.99
N VAL A 27 1.79 4.88 -2.91
CA VAL A 27 0.55 4.09 -2.86
C VAL A 27 -0.51 4.62 -3.84
N LYS A 28 -0.66 5.93 -3.98
CA LYS A 28 -1.52 6.53 -5.02
C LYS A 28 -1.07 6.18 -6.43
N SER A 29 0.25 6.13 -6.66
CA SER A 29 0.80 5.75 -7.96
C SER A 29 0.56 4.28 -8.30
N ILE A 30 0.49 3.40 -7.29
CA ILE A 30 0.05 2.01 -7.47
C ILE A 30 -1.43 1.95 -7.85
N SER A 31 -2.29 2.67 -7.12
CA SER A 31 -3.74 2.74 -7.40
C SER A 31 -4.02 3.24 -8.83
N ALA A 32 -3.22 4.20 -9.31
CA ALA A 32 -3.28 4.70 -10.68
C ALA A 32 -2.68 3.74 -11.74
N GLY A 33 -2.20 2.57 -11.35
CA GLY A 33 -1.57 1.59 -12.26
C GLY A 33 -0.20 2.01 -12.82
N ARG A 34 0.40 3.09 -12.28
CA ARG A 34 1.71 3.62 -12.72
C ARG A 34 2.89 2.92 -12.07
N LEU A 35 2.64 2.19 -10.98
CA LEU A 35 3.66 1.49 -10.21
C LEU A 35 3.13 0.14 -9.75
N THR A 36 3.95 -0.91 -9.86
CA THR A 36 3.60 -2.23 -9.30
C THR A 36 3.85 -2.27 -7.80
N ILE A 37 3.10 -3.08 -7.06
CA ILE A 37 3.28 -3.27 -5.61
C ILE A 37 4.70 -3.74 -5.27
N GLY A 38 5.26 -4.70 -6.02
CA GLY A 38 6.62 -5.18 -5.78
C GLY A 38 7.68 -4.09 -5.92
N ARG A 39 7.59 -3.26 -6.97
CA ARG A 39 8.49 -2.12 -7.15
C ARG A 39 8.33 -1.05 -6.07
N ALA A 40 7.11 -0.82 -5.59
CA ALA A 40 6.84 0.10 -4.49
C ALA A 40 7.44 -0.38 -3.16
N ALA A 41 7.33 -1.68 -2.88
CA ALA A 41 7.93 -2.33 -1.71
C ALA A 41 9.46 -2.18 -1.70
N GLU A 42 10.11 -2.40 -2.85
CA GLU A 42 11.55 -2.15 -3.01
C GLU A 42 11.92 -0.68 -2.80
N LEU A 43 11.14 0.25 -3.35
CA LEU A 43 11.44 1.69 -3.30
C LEU A 43 11.38 2.26 -1.87
N LEU A 44 10.43 1.77 -1.07
CA LEU A 44 10.20 2.23 0.30
C LEU A 44 10.90 1.35 1.33
N GLU A 45 11.59 0.29 0.91
CA GLU A 45 12.18 -0.74 1.80
C GLU A 45 11.12 -1.35 2.75
N LEU A 46 9.91 -1.53 2.24
CA LEU A 46 8.75 -2.05 2.97
C LEU A 46 8.33 -3.42 2.46
N THR A 47 7.53 -4.14 3.25
CA THR A 47 6.92 -5.38 2.78
C THR A 47 5.68 -5.08 1.95
N HIS A 48 5.23 -6.07 1.15
CA HIS A 48 3.96 -5.95 0.42
C HIS A 48 2.77 -5.72 1.39
N TYR A 49 2.82 -6.32 2.58
CA TYR A 49 1.79 -6.13 3.61
C TYR A 49 1.73 -4.70 4.12
N ASP A 50 2.88 -4.04 4.30
CA ASP A 50 2.93 -2.64 4.71
C ASP A 50 2.30 -1.71 3.66
N ILE A 51 2.51 -2.00 2.38
CA ILE A 51 1.88 -1.24 1.28
C ILE A 51 0.35 -1.34 1.36
N TYR A 52 -0.20 -2.54 1.58
CA TYR A 52 -1.64 -2.72 1.77
C TYR A 52 -2.16 -2.03 3.04
N ARG A 53 -1.40 -2.08 4.13
CA ARG A 53 -1.73 -1.40 5.39
C ARG A 53 -1.80 0.12 5.20
N ILE A 54 -0.78 0.72 4.58
CA ILE A 54 -0.72 2.16 4.29
C ILE A 54 -1.90 2.57 3.40
N ALA A 55 -2.23 1.76 2.41
CA ALA A 55 -3.39 2.00 1.57
C ALA A 55 -4.71 2.00 2.35
N GLN A 56 -4.91 1.01 3.22
CA GLN A 56 -6.10 0.93 4.06
C GLN A 56 -6.21 2.12 5.02
N GLU A 57 -5.11 2.49 5.69
CA GLU A 57 -5.05 3.63 6.62
C GLU A 57 -5.37 4.96 5.91
N ASN A 58 -5.04 5.07 4.62
CA ASN A 58 -5.27 6.27 3.81
C ASN A 58 -6.50 6.19 2.89
N ASN A 59 -7.34 5.15 3.04
CA ASN A 59 -8.54 4.91 2.21
C ASN A 59 -8.25 4.86 0.70
N ILE A 60 -7.09 4.33 0.31
CA ILE A 60 -6.70 4.15 -1.09
C ILE A 60 -7.01 2.71 -1.50
N VAL A 61 -7.79 2.55 -2.57
CA VAL A 61 -8.10 1.21 -3.11
C VAL A 61 -6.91 0.72 -3.93
N LEU A 62 -6.25 -0.32 -3.42
CA LEU A 62 -5.22 -1.08 -4.15
C LEU A 62 -5.83 -2.38 -4.67
N GLY A 63 -6.03 -2.44 -5.98
CA GLY A 63 -6.57 -3.60 -6.65
C GLY A 63 -6.80 -3.33 -8.11
N ALA A 64 -7.19 -4.37 -8.84
CA ALA A 64 -7.88 -4.20 -10.10
C ALA A 64 -8.97 -3.14 -9.91
N SER A 65 -9.00 -2.10 -10.75
CA SER A 65 -10.20 -1.26 -10.92
C SER A 65 -11.43 -2.16 -10.88
N GLU A 66 -12.56 -1.71 -10.32
CA GLU A 66 -13.80 -2.49 -10.35
C GLU A 66 -14.10 -3.02 -11.78
N GLU A 67 -13.63 -2.32 -12.81
CA GLU A 67 -13.61 -2.77 -14.21
C GLU A 67 -12.75 -4.01 -14.44
N ILE A 68 -11.50 -4.03 -14.00
CA ILE A 68 -10.61 -5.20 -14.15
C ILE A 68 -11.12 -6.35 -13.27
N ALA A 69 -11.65 -6.08 -12.07
CA ALA A 69 -12.20 -7.10 -11.19
C ALA A 69 -13.52 -7.69 -11.73
N SER A 70 -14.34 -6.90 -12.41
CA SER A 70 -15.54 -7.39 -13.11
C SER A 70 -15.18 -8.16 -14.38
N ILE A 71 -14.16 -7.73 -15.15
CA ILE A 71 -13.63 -8.49 -16.28
C ILE A 71 -13.08 -9.85 -15.80
N VAL A 72 -12.25 -9.87 -14.76
CA VAL A 72 -11.73 -11.14 -14.21
C VAL A 72 -12.86 -12.02 -13.68
N ARG A 73 -13.88 -11.47 -13.00
CA ARG A 73 -15.07 -12.25 -12.59
C ARG A 73 -15.88 -12.79 -13.78
N SER A 74 -15.92 -12.06 -14.90
CA SER A 74 -16.59 -12.54 -16.12
C SER A 74 -15.80 -13.62 -16.86
N LEU A 75 -14.47 -13.58 -16.76
CA LEU A 75 -13.55 -14.55 -17.37
C LEU A 75 -13.40 -15.81 -16.51
N VAL A 76 -13.40 -15.65 -15.19
CA VAL A 76 -13.42 -16.75 -14.20
C VAL A 76 -14.89 -17.07 -13.93
N GLY A 77 -15.56 -17.64 -14.93
CA GLY A 77 -16.87 -18.25 -14.75
C GLY A 77 -16.82 -19.26 -13.60
N ASP A 78 -17.73 -19.11 -12.64
CA ASP A 78 -18.07 -20.01 -11.53
C ASP A 78 -17.09 -21.18 -11.31
N SER A 79 -16.00 -20.93 -10.57
CA SER A 79 -15.09 -22.00 -10.20
C SER A 79 -15.81 -22.98 -9.27
N PRO A 80 -15.75 -24.30 -9.54
CA PRO A 80 -16.52 -25.28 -8.80
C PRO A 80 -16.12 -25.28 -7.32
N LYS A 81 -17.13 -25.12 -6.46
CA LYS A 81 -17.05 -25.22 -5.00
C LYS A 81 -16.13 -26.38 -4.61
N PRO A 82 -15.13 -26.18 -3.72
CA PRO A 82 -14.21 -27.26 -3.36
C PRO A 82 -15.03 -28.41 -2.79
N ARG A 83 -14.94 -29.60 -3.41
CA ARG A 83 -15.58 -30.80 -2.88
C ARG A 83 -15.04 -31.04 -1.47
N SER A 84 -15.93 -30.93 -0.49
CA SER A 84 -15.68 -31.39 0.87
C SER A 84 -15.27 -32.86 0.80
N LYS A 85 -14.07 -33.19 1.28
CA LYS A 85 -13.66 -34.57 1.44
C LYS A 85 -14.51 -35.15 2.58
N THR A 86 -15.52 -35.94 2.23
CA THR A 86 -16.19 -36.86 3.14
C THR A 86 -15.30 -38.08 3.27
N THR A 87 -14.59 -38.26 4.38
CA THR A 87 -14.24 -39.56 5.00
C THR A 87 -13.71 -39.26 6.40
#